data_AF-A0A945LWQ0-F1
#
_entry.id   AF-A0A945LWQ0-F1
#
_cell.length_a   1.000
_cell.length_b   1.000
_cell.length_c   1.000
_cell.angle_alpha   90.00
_cell.angle_beta   90.00
_cell.angle_gamma   90.00
#
_symmetry.space_group_name_H-M   'P 1'
#
loop_
_entity.id
_entity.type
_entity.pdbx_description
1 polymer ?
#
loop_
_entity_poly.entity_id
_entity_poly.type
_entity_poly.pdbx_seq_one_letter_code
_entity_poly.pdbx_strand_id
1 'polypeptide(L)'
;MQYISTRGTAPALPFDDVLLTGLARDGGLYVPEIWPRFTADEMHGMADLSYPDLAARIIAPFIGETIAPDECAALVADAYADFTHDPVAPLRKLGENEWLLELFHGPTLAFKDYALQLVGRLFDDVLARRGERITIVGATSGDTGSAAIAACRGSKAIDIFMLHPQGRVSEVQRRQMTTVADANVFNIAIEGTFDDCQNIVKALFNDLAFRDEVHLSAVNSINWARIVAQIVYYFWAALQVGGTDKPVSFAVPTGNFGNVFAGYCAYKMGLPIKKLIVGANSNDILSRFFDSGTMEMKGVHPTISPSMDIQVSSNFER
;
A
#
# COMPACT_ATOMS: atom_id res chain seq x y z
N MET A 1 5.17 12.46 15.26
CA MET A 1 3.83 12.07 14.79
C MET A 1 3.36 10.89 15.64
N GLN A 2 2.08 10.85 16.03
CA GLN A 2 1.48 9.72 16.76
C GLN A 2 0.30 9.15 15.98
N TYR A 3 0.06 7.86 16.17
CA TYR A 3 -0.95 7.10 15.45
C TYR A 3 -1.88 6.38 16.42
N ILE A 4 -3.18 6.50 16.18
CA ILE A 4 -4.23 5.90 17.00
C ILE A 4 -4.97 4.80 16.23
N SER A 5 -5.51 3.82 16.95
CA SER A 5 -6.34 2.77 16.36
C SER A 5 -7.75 3.28 16.09
N THR A 6 -8.35 2.86 14.97
CA THR A 6 -9.77 3.06 14.64
C THR A 6 -10.73 2.51 15.70
N ARG A 7 -10.28 1.60 16.57
CA ARG A 7 -11.09 1.01 17.65
C ARG A 7 -10.83 1.61 19.03
N GLY A 8 -9.88 2.54 19.13
CA GLY A 8 -9.72 3.45 20.27
C GLY A 8 -9.19 2.84 21.57
N THR A 9 -8.77 1.57 21.58
CA THR A 9 -8.31 0.89 22.81
C THR A 9 -6.86 0.42 22.76
N ALA A 10 -6.25 0.42 21.57
CA ALA A 10 -4.81 0.23 21.43
C ALA A 10 -4.04 1.51 21.80
N PRO A 11 -2.79 1.36 22.31
CA PRO A 11 -1.93 2.51 22.58
C PRO A 11 -1.64 3.31 21.31
N ALA A 12 -1.45 4.61 21.48
CA ALA A 12 -0.88 5.45 20.43
C ALA A 12 0.58 5.05 20.19
N LEU A 13 0.97 4.94 18.92
CA LEU A 13 2.31 4.49 18.52
C LEU A 13 3.02 5.53 17.64
N PRO A 14 4.36 5.61 17.69
CA PRO A 14 5.16 6.34 16.71
C PRO A 14 5.16 5.62 15.34
N PHE A 15 5.70 6.27 14.32
CA PHE A 15 5.63 5.78 12.93
C PHE A 15 6.31 4.41 12.72
N ASP A 16 7.51 4.24 13.26
CA ASP A 16 8.28 3.00 13.18
C ASP A 16 7.55 1.82 13.83
N ASP A 17 6.94 2.03 15.00
CA ASP A 17 6.15 0.98 15.63
C ASP A 17 4.89 0.62 14.81
N VAL A 18 4.21 1.60 14.21
CA VAL A 18 3.08 1.34 13.31
C VAL A 18 3.53 0.62 12.04
N LEU A 19 4.68 1.00 11.48
CA LEU A 19 5.27 0.38 10.30
C LEU A 19 5.48 -1.12 10.54
N LEU A 20 6.07 -1.49 11.69
CA LEU A 20 6.39 -2.88 12.02
C LEU A 20 5.18 -3.69 12.51
N THR A 21 4.25 -3.06 13.23
CA THR A 21 3.09 -3.73 13.85
C THR A 21 1.99 -4.05 12.82
N GLY A 22 1.72 -3.12 11.89
CA GLY A 22 0.66 -3.27 10.89
C GLY A 22 -0.77 -3.16 11.46
N LEU A 23 -1.23 -4.17 12.20
CA LEU A 23 -2.57 -4.26 12.81
C LEU A 23 -2.50 -3.91 14.31
N ALA A 24 -3.35 -3.01 14.80
CA ALA A 24 -3.38 -2.64 16.20
C ALA A 24 -3.77 -3.84 17.10
N ARG A 25 -3.33 -3.82 18.36
CA ARG A 25 -3.61 -4.92 19.32
C ARG A 25 -5.09 -5.13 19.61
N ASP A 26 -5.92 -4.10 19.42
CA ASP A 26 -7.38 -4.19 19.54
C ASP A 26 -8.09 -4.65 18.24
N GLY A 27 -7.31 -5.05 17.24
CA GLY A 27 -7.78 -5.46 15.92
C GLY A 27 -8.17 -4.30 15.01
N GLY A 28 -7.97 -3.04 15.44
CA GLY A 28 -8.20 -1.86 14.62
C GLY A 28 -7.02 -1.51 13.73
N LEU A 29 -7.18 -0.43 12.97
CA LEU A 29 -6.23 0.05 11.99
C LEU A 29 -5.64 1.39 12.44
N TYR A 30 -4.32 1.57 12.30
CA TYR A 30 -3.68 2.84 12.65
C TYR A 30 -3.98 3.94 11.64
N VAL A 31 -4.29 5.14 12.16
CA VAL A 31 -4.46 6.41 11.44
C VAL A 31 -3.77 7.53 12.23
N PRO A 32 -3.33 8.63 11.59
CA PRO A 32 -2.63 9.71 12.30
C PRO A 32 -3.60 10.39 13.26
N GLU A 33 -3.12 10.70 14.46
CA GLU A 33 -3.89 11.48 15.44
C GLU A 33 -4.23 12.87 14.89
N ILE A 34 -3.30 13.47 14.14
CA ILE A 34 -3.45 14.78 13.49
C ILE A 34 -3.06 14.64 12.03
N TRP A 35 -3.94 15.09 11.13
CA TRP A 35 -3.66 15.14 9.70
C TRP A 35 -2.69 16.28 9.38
N PRO A 36 -1.51 16.00 8.77
CA PRO A 36 -0.69 17.04 8.16
C PRO A 36 -1.50 17.79 7.11
N ARG A 37 -1.20 19.07 6.89
CA ARG A 37 -1.89 19.89 5.88
C ARG A 37 -0.88 20.74 5.12
N PHE A 38 -1.15 20.95 3.84
CA PHE A 38 -0.43 21.87 3.00
C PHE A 38 -1.35 23.02 2.58
N THR A 39 -0.81 24.24 2.58
CA THR A 39 -1.44 25.43 2.03
C THR A 39 -1.41 25.41 0.50
N ALA A 40 -2.22 26.26 -0.13
CA ALA A 40 -2.20 26.42 -1.59
C ALA A 40 -0.80 26.84 -2.08
N ASP A 41 -0.18 27.82 -1.40
CA ASP A 41 1.16 28.31 -1.75
C ASP A 41 2.24 27.21 -1.62
N GLU A 42 2.17 26.38 -0.57
CA GLU A 42 3.07 25.23 -0.44
C GLU A 42 2.87 24.23 -1.57
N MET A 43 1.62 23.93 -1.95
CA MET A 43 1.35 23.00 -3.06
C MET A 43 1.78 23.59 -4.41
N HIS A 44 1.61 24.89 -4.65
CA HIS A 44 2.14 25.56 -5.85
C HIS A 44 3.66 25.42 -5.92
N GLY A 45 4.36 25.57 -4.79
CA GLY A 45 5.80 25.35 -4.70
C GLY A 45 6.25 23.90 -4.94
N MET A 46 5.33 22.94 -5.00
CA MET A 46 5.61 21.53 -5.29
C MET A 46 5.41 21.15 -6.77
N ALA A 47 4.87 22.04 -7.61
CA ALA A 47 4.46 21.70 -8.97
C ALA A 47 5.63 21.26 -9.88
N ASP A 48 6.82 21.79 -9.66
CA ASP A 48 8.02 21.52 -10.47
C ASP A 48 8.93 20.44 -9.85
N LEU A 49 8.54 19.83 -8.73
CA LEU A 49 9.32 18.77 -8.10
C LEU A 49 9.32 17.49 -8.94
N SER A 50 10.40 16.72 -8.87
CA SER A 50 10.40 15.34 -9.36
C SER A 50 9.45 14.47 -8.52
N TYR A 51 9.02 13.32 -9.03
CA TYR A 51 8.16 12.41 -8.24
C TYR A 51 8.82 11.99 -6.91
N PRO A 52 10.11 11.60 -6.86
CA PRO A 52 10.79 11.32 -5.59
C PRO A 52 10.85 12.53 -4.64
N ASP A 53 11.13 13.74 -5.13
CA ASP A 53 11.19 14.92 -4.28
C ASP A 53 9.82 15.28 -3.71
N LEU A 54 8.76 15.18 -4.54
CA LEU A 54 7.38 15.33 -4.09
C LEU A 54 7.04 14.27 -3.06
N ALA A 55 7.40 13.00 -3.31
CA ALA A 55 7.16 11.90 -2.38
C ALA A 55 7.80 12.20 -1.02
N ALA A 56 9.08 12.57 -0.99
CA ALA A 56 9.79 12.93 0.24
C ALA A 56 9.06 14.06 0.99
N ARG A 57 8.60 15.10 0.26
CA ARG A 57 7.87 16.23 0.85
C ARG A 57 6.52 15.82 1.46
N ILE A 58 5.74 14.99 0.77
CA ILE A 58 4.41 14.53 1.19
C ILE A 58 4.51 13.53 2.35
N ILE A 59 5.54 12.69 2.37
CA ILE A 59 5.70 11.61 3.34
C ILE A 59 6.33 12.10 4.65
N ALA A 60 7.25 13.06 4.60
CA ALA A 60 8.00 13.53 5.77
C ALA A 60 7.14 13.89 7.00
N PRO A 61 5.98 14.57 6.88
CA PRO A 61 5.14 14.88 8.03
C PRO A 61 4.55 13.64 8.73
N PHE A 62 4.36 12.54 8.02
CA PHE A 62 3.86 11.27 8.58
C PHE A 62 4.97 10.51 9.31
N ILE A 63 6.19 10.53 8.77
CA ILE A 63 7.36 9.92 9.41
C ILE A 63 7.75 10.72 10.66
N GLY A 64 7.63 12.06 10.62
CA GLY A 64 8.01 12.92 11.72
C GLY A 64 9.50 12.81 12.04
N GLU A 65 9.83 12.64 13.32
CA GLU A 65 11.22 12.58 13.80
C GLU A 65 11.82 11.16 13.75
N THR A 66 11.06 10.17 13.29
CA THR A 66 11.51 8.77 13.25
C THR A 66 12.68 8.55 12.28
N ILE A 67 12.69 9.24 11.14
CA ILE A 67 13.77 9.21 10.14
C ILE A 67 14.09 10.65 9.77
N ALA A 68 15.38 11.00 9.72
CA ALA A 68 15.79 12.35 9.40
C ALA A 68 15.36 12.72 7.95
N PRO A 69 15.05 14.00 7.66
CA PRO A 69 14.55 14.39 6.33
C PRO A 69 15.45 13.97 5.16
N ASP A 70 16.77 14.12 5.29
CA ASP A 70 17.72 13.75 4.23
C ASP A 70 17.79 12.23 4.03
N GLU A 71 17.68 11.47 5.11
CA GLU A 71 17.62 10.00 5.08
C GLU A 71 16.30 9.52 4.45
N CYS A 72 15.18 10.15 4.80
CA CYS A 72 13.89 9.88 4.19
C CYS A 72 13.92 10.17 2.68
N ALA A 73 14.52 11.28 2.26
CA ALA A 73 14.67 11.63 0.85
C ALA A 73 15.51 10.59 0.10
N ALA A 74 16.60 10.10 0.71
CA ALA A 74 17.42 9.04 0.13
C ALA A 74 16.67 7.71 -0.02
N LEU A 75 15.93 7.27 1.00
CA LEU A 75 15.11 6.05 0.95
C LEU A 75 14.00 6.14 -0.11
N VAL A 76 13.39 7.33 -0.25
CA VAL A 76 12.37 7.61 -1.25
C VAL A 76 12.96 7.59 -2.66
N ALA A 77 14.12 8.21 -2.87
CA ALA A 77 14.80 8.19 -4.16
C ALA A 77 15.18 6.75 -4.56
N ASP A 78 15.71 5.96 -3.63
CA ASP A 78 16.05 4.56 -3.86
C ASP A 78 14.81 3.72 -4.21
N ALA A 79 13.69 3.92 -3.50
CA ALA A 79 12.45 3.18 -3.73
C ALA A 79 11.87 3.36 -5.14
N TYR A 80 12.11 4.51 -5.78
CA TYR A 80 11.58 4.83 -7.11
C TYR A 80 12.63 4.77 -8.24
N ALA A 81 13.89 4.44 -7.93
CA ALA A 81 14.98 4.40 -8.90
C ALA A 81 14.79 3.33 -10.00
N ASP A 82 14.18 2.19 -9.65
CA ASP A 82 13.97 1.05 -10.56
C ASP A 82 12.67 1.15 -11.39
N PHE A 83 11.95 2.27 -11.32
CA PHE A 83 10.76 2.48 -12.15
C PHE A 83 11.19 2.80 -13.58
N THR A 84 10.51 2.20 -14.56
CA THR A 84 10.94 2.20 -15.97
C THR A 84 10.52 3.43 -16.75
N HIS A 85 10.03 4.47 -16.07
CA HIS A 85 9.49 5.68 -16.70
C HIS A 85 9.89 6.92 -15.90
N ASP A 86 10.40 7.96 -16.58
CA ASP A 86 11.01 9.15 -15.93
C ASP A 86 10.06 9.87 -14.96
N PRO A 87 8.79 10.15 -15.32
CA PRO A 87 7.77 10.62 -14.38
C PRO A 87 7.44 9.73 -13.18
N VAL A 88 7.90 8.48 -13.14
CA VAL A 88 7.50 7.40 -12.23
C VAL A 88 6.01 7.02 -12.35
N ALA A 89 5.08 7.98 -12.26
CA ALA A 89 3.64 7.85 -12.46
C ALA A 89 3.13 8.78 -13.58
N PRO A 90 3.34 8.47 -14.87
CA PRO A 90 2.92 9.34 -15.97
C PRO A 90 1.40 9.45 -16.09
N LEU A 91 0.94 10.61 -16.57
CA LEU A 91 -0.44 10.85 -16.96
C LEU A 91 -0.59 10.77 -18.48
N ARG A 92 -1.50 9.91 -18.93
CA ARG A 92 -1.90 9.82 -20.33
C ARG A 92 -3.24 10.50 -20.54
N LYS A 93 -3.28 11.54 -21.36
CA LYS A 93 -4.54 12.20 -21.73
C LYS A 93 -5.40 11.26 -22.58
N LEU A 94 -6.66 11.05 -22.17
CA LEU A 94 -7.65 10.24 -22.88
C LEU A 94 -8.70 11.09 -23.60
N GLY A 95 -8.99 12.28 -23.06
CA GLY A 95 -9.97 13.22 -23.60
C GLY A 95 -9.70 14.65 -23.18
N GLU A 96 -10.66 15.55 -23.35
CA GLU A 96 -10.48 16.98 -23.02
C GLU A 96 -10.20 17.21 -21.53
N ASN A 97 -10.93 16.50 -20.66
CA ASN A 97 -10.83 16.59 -19.21
C ASN A 97 -10.75 15.20 -18.55
N GLU A 98 -10.05 14.27 -19.22
CA GLU A 98 -9.89 12.88 -18.79
C GLU A 98 -8.44 12.42 -19.00
N TRP A 99 -7.87 11.84 -17.94
CA TRP A 99 -6.51 11.32 -17.92
C TRP A 99 -6.47 9.95 -17.25
N LEU A 100 -5.59 9.09 -17.74
CA LEU A 100 -5.18 7.87 -17.10
C LEU A 100 -3.88 8.10 -16.33
N LEU A 101 -3.90 7.87 -15.03
CA LEU A 101 -2.69 7.78 -14.22
C LEU A 101 -2.12 6.37 -14.32
N GLU A 102 -1.00 6.23 -15.00
CA GLU A 102 -0.38 4.94 -15.25
C GLU A 102 0.47 4.52 -14.04
N LEU A 103 -0.11 3.67 -13.19
CA LEU A 103 0.54 3.13 -12.00
C LEU A 103 1.05 1.70 -12.22
N PHE A 104 1.78 1.46 -13.31
CA PHE A 104 2.27 0.13 -13.69
C PHE A 104 3.70 0.14 -14.26
N HIS A 105 4.48 1.19 -13.97
CA HIS A 105 5.88 1.33 -14.41
C HIS A 105 6.88 0.86 -13.34
N GLY A 106 6.40 0.27 -12.25
CA GLY A 106 7.23 -0.35 -11.23
C GLY A 106 7.72 -1.75 -11.63
N PRO A 107 8.57 -2.38 -10.79
CA PRO A 107 9.23 -3.65 -11.10
C PRO A 107 8.28 -4.83 -11.34
N THR A 108 7.03 -4.74 -10.90
CA THR A 108 6.04 -5.82 -11.03
C THR A 108 4.85 -5.44 -11.91
N LEU A 109 4.90 -4.27 -12.54
CA LEU A 109 3.88 -3.76 -13.45
C LEU A 109 2.51 -3.54 -12.78
N ALA A 110 2.52 -3.23 -11.48
CA ALA A 110 1.30 -3.04 -10.70
C ALA A 110 1.41 -1.87 -9.73
N PHE A 111 0.27 -1.21 -9.45
CA PHE A 111 0.24 -0.01 -8.59
C PHE A 111 0.72 -0.26 -7.16
N LYS A 112 0.79 -1.53 -6.75
CA LYS A 112 1.28 -1.94 -5.43
C LYS A 112 2.77 -1.62 -5.27
N ASP A 113 3.52 -1.52 -6.37
CA ASP A 113 4.94 -1.15 -6.36
C ASP A 113 5.18 0.21 -5.73
N TYR A 114 4.35 1.22 -6.04
CA TYR A 114 4.50 2.59 -5.50
C TYR A 114 4.47 2.61 -3.97
N ALA A 115 3.73 1.70 -3.37
CA ALA A 115 3.69 1.56 -1.92
C ALA A 115 4.81 0.65 -1.41
N LEU A 116 4.90 -0.55 -1.99
CA LEU A 116 5.70 -1.62 -1.40
C LEU A 116 7.19 -1.39 -1.56
N GLN A 117 7.66 -0.78 -2.66
CA GLN A 117 9.08 -0.47 -2.80
C GLN A 117 9.56 0.43 -1.66
N LEU A 118 8.84 1.52 -1.39
CA LEU A 118 9.15 2.40 -0.27
C LEU A 118 9.04 1.69 1.09
N VAL A 119 7.96 0.93 1.30
CA VAL A 119 7.77 0.19 2.54
C VAL A 119 8.94 -0.76 2.81
N GLY A 120 9.43 -1.49 1.80
CA GLY A 120 10.61 -2.36 1.94
C GLY A 120 11.84 -1.62 2.48
N ARG A 121 12.14 -0.43 1.92
CA ARG A 121 13.28 0.41 2.35
C ARG A 121 13.09 0.94 3.77
N LEU A 122 11.87 1.37 4.11
CA LEU A 122 11.54 1.83 5.45
C LEU A 122 11.66 0.70 6.49
N PHE A 123 11.23 -0.52 6.16
CA PHE A 123 11.41 -1.67 7.03
C PHE A 123 12.90 -1.96 7.24
N ASP A 124 13.69 -2.01 6.18
CA ASP A 124 15.14 -2.27 6.29
C ASP A 124 15.85 -1.22 7.14
N ASP A 125 15.56 0.07 6.94
CA ASP A 125 16.14 1.15 7.75
C ASP A 125 15.77 1.01 9.24
N VAL A 126 14.47 0.86 9.55
CA VAL A 126 14.00 0.77 10.94
C VAL A 126 14.54 -0.49 11.63
N LEU A 127 14.50 -1.65 10.96
CA LEU A 127 15.00 -2.91 11.51
C LEU A 127 16.51 -2.86 11.73
N ALA A 128 17.27 -2.28 10.79
CA ALA A 128 18.71 -2.11 10.94
C ALA A 128 19.06 -1.22 12.14
N ARG A 129 18.34 -0.11 12.34
CA ARG A 129 18.54 0.77 13.52
C ARG A 129 18.22 0.06 14.84
N ARG A 130 17.22 -0.82 14.83
CA ARG A 130 16.83 -1.63 16.01
C ARG A 130 17.72 -2.86 16.22
N GLY A 131 18.52 -3.26 15.23
CA GLY A 131 19.26 -4.52 15.25
C GLY A 131 18.33 -5.75 15.21
N GLU A 132 17.14 -5.58 14.64
CA GLU A 132 16.08 -6.58 14.61
C GLU A 132 15.99 -7.27 13.23
N ARG A 133 15.34 -8.43 13.20
CA ARG A 133 14.96 -9.14 11.98
C ARG A 133 13.51 -9.57 12.09
N ILE A 134 12.82 -9.68 10.96
CA ILE A 134 11.44 -10.16 10.90
C ILE A 134 11.25 -11.24 9.84
N THR A 135 10.25 -12.08 10.07
CA THR A 135 9.75 -13.02 9.08
C THR A 135 8.43 -12.51 8.52
N ILE A 136 8.38 -12.18 7.23
CA ILE A 136 7.13 -11.84 6.54
C ILE A 136 6.49 -13.11 6.01
N VAL A 137 5.26 -13.41 6.41
CA VAL A 137 4.45 -14.45 5.77
C VAL A 137 3.20 -13.83 5.15
N GLY A 138 2.98 -14.11 3.86
CA GLY A 138 1.84 -13.58 3.10
C GLY A 138 1.17 -14.64 2.24
N ALA A 139 -0.09 -14.38 1.89
CA ALA A 139 -0.83 -15.14 0.89
C ALA A 139 -1.17 -14.22 -0.29
N THR A 140 -1.07 -14.72 -1.51
CA THR A 140 -1.34 -13.94 -2.73
C THR A 140 -2.11 -14.72 -3.79
N SER A 141 -2.95 -14.01 -4.54
CA SER A 141 -3.54 -14.46 -5.80
C SER A 141 -2.71 -14.07 -7.03
N GLY A 142 -1.59 -13.36 -6.84
CA GLY A 142 -0.67 -12.93 -7.89
C GLY A 142 0.05 -11.64 -7.53
N ASP A 143 -0.47 -10.50 -8.00
CA ASP A 143 0.19 -9.18 -8.00
C ASP A 143 0.77 -8.74 -6.65
N THR A 144 0.05 -8.96 -5.55
CA THR A 144 0.50 -8.49 -4.22
C THR A 144 1.78 -9.21 -3.78
N GLY A 145 1.87 -10.50 -4.08
CA GLY A 145 3.04 -11.31 -3.77
C GLY A 145 4.25 -10.88 -4.58
N SER A 146 4.09 -10.64 -5.88
CA SER A 146 5.16 -10.10 -6.73
C SER A 146 5.72 -8.81 -6.14
N ALA A 147 4.86 -7.84 -5.85
CA ALA A 147 5.29 -6.52 -5.36
C ALA A 147 5.93 -6.59 -3.97
N ALA A 148 5.44 -7.46 -3.07
CA ALA A 148 6.04 -7.67 -1.76
C ALA A 148 7.41 -8.36 -1.85
N ILE A 149 7.54 -9.38 -2.71
CA ILE A 149 8.83 -10.03 -2.97
C ILE A 149 9.82 -9.03 -3.56
N ALA A 150 9.41 -8.25 -4.56
CA ALA A 150 10.26 -7.23 -5.17
C ALA A 150 10.72 -6.17 -4.15
N ALA A 151 9.88 -5.84 -3.16
CA ALA A 151 10.22 -4.88 -2.11
C ALA A 151 11.18 -5.43 -1.05
N CYS A 152 11.12 -6.74 -0.76
CA CYS A 152 11.89 -7.37 0.32
C CYS A 152 13.12 -8.14 -0.18
N ARG A 153 13.24 -8.43 -1.48
CA ARG A 153 14.38 -9.18 -2.03
C ARG A 153 15.70 -8.49 -1.71
N GLY A 154 16.70 -9.27 -1.30
CA GLY A 154 18.02 -8.76 -0.95
C GLY A 154 18.10 -8.06 0.41
N SER A 155 16.97 -7.92 1.13
CA SER A 155 16.96 -7.41 2.50
C SER A 155 17.84 -8.26 3.41
N LYS A 156 18.59 -7.58 4.27
CA LYS A 156 19.38 -8.21 5.32
C LYS A 156 18.61 -8.38 6.62
N ALA A 157 17.40 -7.85 6.74
CA ALA A 157 16.62 -7.88 7.97
C ALA A 157 15.29 -8.65 7.83
N ILE A 158 14.93 -9.04 6.61
CA ILE A 158 13.63 -9.63 6.30
C ILE A 158 13.82 -10.96 5.59
N ASP A 159 13.17 -12.01 6.09
CA ASP A 159 12.91 -13.23 5.33
C ASP A 159 11.44 -13.24 4.90
N ILE A 160 11.15 -13.40 3.61
CA ILE A 160 9.78 -13.35 3.07
C ILE A 160 9.32 -14.70 2.54
N PHE A 161 8.21 -15.19 3.08
CA PHE A 161 7.54 -16.42 2.68
C PHE A 161 6.18 -16.08 2.05
N MET A 162 6.06 -16.33 0.75
CA MET A 162 4.85 -16.01 -0.01
C MET A 162 4.13 -17.27 -0.46
N LEU A 163 2.95 -17.50 0.12
CA LEU A 163 2.06 -18.60 -0.21
C LEU A 163 1.19 -18.21 -1.39
N HIS A 164 1.13 -19.08 -2.40
CA HIS A 164 0.22 -18.91 -3.54
C HIS A 164 -0.42 -20.25 -3.93
N PRO A 165 -1.67 -20.26 -4.42
CA PRO A 165 -2.32 -21.50 -4.83
C PRO A 165 -1.69 -22.04 -6.12
N GLN A 166 -1.24 -23.29 -6.09
CA GLN A 166 -0.60 -23.96 -7.21
C GLN A 166 -1.53 -24.02 -8.42
N GLY A 167 -1.03 -23.55 -9.57
CA GLY A 167 -1.78 -23.56 -10.83
C GLY A 167 -2.96 -22.58 -10.91
N ARG A 168 -3.12 -21.68 -9.93
CA ARG A 168 -4.22 -20.69 -9.88
C ARG A 168 -3.77 -19.24 -9.91
N VAL A 169 -2.48 -19.00 -10.21
CA VAL A 169 -1.90 -17.68 -10.45
C VAL A 169 -1.51 -17.60 -11.93
N SER A 170 -1.63 -16.42 -12.55
CA SER A 170 -1.20 -16.26 -13.95
C SER A 170 0.29 -16.56 -14.12
N GLU A 171 0.68 -17.03 -15.30
CA GLU A 171 2.09 -17.41 -15.55
C GLU A 171 3.06 -16.23 -15.38
N VAL A 172 2.64 -15.01 -15.74
CA VAL A 172 3.45 -13.80 -15.56
C VAL A 172 3.68 -13.51 -14.08
N GLN A 173 2.61 -13.47 -13.28
CA GLN A 173 2.71 -13.21 -11.83
C GLN A 173 3.48 -14.34 -11.12
N ARG A 174 3.24 -15.61 -11.49
CA ARG A 174 3.99 -16.75 -10.93
C ARG A 174 5.48 -16.58 -11.18
N ARG A 175 5.90 -16.24 -12.41
CA ARG A 175 7.31 -16.03 -12.73
C ARG A 175 7.91 -14.87 -11.94
N GLN A 176 7.24 -13.72 -11.89
CA GLN A 176 7.68 -12.57 -11.08
C GLN A 176 7.96 -12.96 -9.62
N MET A 177 7.20 -13.89 -9.08
CA MET A 177 7.37 -14.38 -7.72
C MET A 177 8.41 -15.50 -7.57
N THR A 178 8.49 -16.45 -8.51
CA THR A 178 9.29 -17.69 -8.36
C THR A 178 10.66 -17.65 -9.02
N THR A 179 10.98 -16.62 -9.81
CA THR A 179 12.30 -16.50 -10.47
C THR A 179 13.25 -15.53 -9.77
N VAL A 180 12.87 -15.04 -8.59
CA VAL A 180 13.73 -14.22 -7.73
C VAL A 180 14.71 -15.15 -7.00
N ALA A 181 16.02 -14.93 -7.20
CA ALA A 181 17.08 -15.82 -6.71
C ALA A 181 17.65 -15.40 -5.34
N ASP A 182 17.19 -14.27 -4.79
CA ASP A 182 17.65 -13.75 -3.51
C ASP A 182 17.35 -14.73 -2.37
N ALA A 183 18.35 -15.01 -1.54
CA ALA A 183 18.31 -16.09 -0.55
C ALA A 183 17.27 -15.89 0.56
N ASN A 184 16.79 -14.67 0.76
CA ASN A 184 15.79 -14.31 1.76
C ASN A 184 14.34 -14.43 1.23
N VAL A 185 14.16 -14.88 -0.02
CA VAL A 185 12.85 -15.01 -0.68
C VAL A 185 12.46 -16.48 -0.79
N PHE A 186 11.32 -16.83 -0.19
CA PHE A 186 10.76 -18.17 -0.16
C PHE A 186 9.38 -18.17 -0.78
N ASN A 187 9.24 -18.86 -1.91
CA ASN A 187 7.97 -18.98 -2.60
C ASN A 187 7.36 -20.37 -2.37
N ILE A 188 6.14 -20.42 -1.84
CA ILE A 188 5.49 -21.68 -1.46
C ILE A 188 4.21 -21.86 -2.27
N ALA A 189 4.25 -22.81 -3.21
CA ALA A 189 3.06 -23.23 -3.94
C ALA A 189 2.22 -24.16 -3.04
N ILE A 190 0.99 -23.78 -2.77
CA ILE A 190 0.04 -24.53 -1.94
C ILE A 190 -0.88 -25.34 -2.85
N GLU A 191 -0.97 -26.65 -2.64
CA GLU A 191 -1.96 -27.53 -3.25
C GLU A 191 -3.36 -27.23 -2.69
N GLY A 192 -3.99 -26.16 -3.19
CA GLY A 192 -5.27 -25.68 -2.68
C GLY A 192 -5.76 -24.41 -3.38
N THR A 193 -6.62 -23.68 -2.67
CA THR A 193 -7.21 -22.41 -3.10
C THR A 193 -6.48 -21.22 -2.46
N PHE A 194 -6.80 -20.00 -2.93
CA PHE A 194 -6.30 -18.80 -2.27
C PHE A 194 -6.79 -18.70 -0.81
N ASP A 195 -8.02 -19.14 -0.54
CA ASP A 195 -8.57 -19.17 0.83
C ASP A 195 -7.77 -20.10 1.73
N ASP A 196 -7.30 -21.25 1.22
CA ASP A 196 -6.42 -22.15 1.96
C ASP A 196 -5.10 -21.47 2.32
N CYS A 197 -4.48 -20.73 1.38
CA CYS A 197 -3.30 -19.90 1.67
C CYS A 197 -3.60 -18.89 2.78
N GLN A 198 -4.73 -18.17 2.70
CA GLN A 198 -5.12 -17.20 3.73
C GLN A 198 -5.37 -17.86 5.09
N ASN A 199 -5.97 -19.05 5.13
CA ASN A 199 -6.23 -19.79 6.35
C ASN A 199 -4.93 -20.25 7.01
N ILE A 200 -3.94 -20.71 6.23
CA ILE A 200 -2.61 -21.04 6.75
C ILE A 200 -1.96 -19.80 7.38
N VAL A 201 -1.96 -18.67 6.67
CA VAL A 201 -1.41 -17.40 7.20
C VAL A 201 -2.11 -17.03 8.51
N LYS A 202 -3.45 -17.06 8.55
CA LYS A 202 -4.23 -16.77 9.77
C LYS A 202 -3.88 -17.72 10.92
N ALA A 203 -3.70 -19.01 10.65
CA ALA A 203 -3.32 -19.99 11.66
C ALA A 203 -1.94 -19.67 12.26
N LEU A 204 -0.95 -19.33 11.41
CA LEU A 204 0.38 -18.88 11.86
C LEU A 204 0.29 -17.61 12.71
N PHE A 205 -0.60 -16.67 12.37
CA PHE A 205 -0.84 -15.45 13.16
C PHE A 205 -1.66 -15.68 14.45
N ASN A 206 -2.31 -16.82 14.61
CA ASN A 206 -3.04 -17.16 15.84
C ASN A 206 -2.17 -17.97 16.81
N ASP A 207 -1.05 -18.52 16.36
CA ASP A 207 -0.04 -19.14 17.21
C ASP A 207 0.92 -18.08 17.76
N LEU A 208 0.61 -17.56 18.95
CA LEU A 208 1.40 -16.50 19.57
C LEU A 208 2.84 -16.93 19.89
N ALA A 209 3.04 -18.20 20.27
CA ALA A 209 4.37 -18.70 20.58
C ALA A 209 5.23 -18.75 19.31
N PHE A 210 4.68 -19.28 18.21
CA PHE A 210 5.36 -19.29 16.93
C PHE A 210 5.66 -17.87 16.43
N ARG A 211 4.70 -16.94 16.55
CA ARG A 211 4.89 -15.54 16.15
C ARG A 211 6.07 -14.89 16.85
N ASP A 212 6.17 -15.08 18.15
CA ASP A 212 7.24 -14.50 18.96
C ASP A 212 8.58 -15.18 18.64
N GLU A 213 8.59 -16.50 18.42
CA GLU A 213 9.79 -17.26 18.05
C GLU A 213 10.42 -16.78 16.72
N VAL A 214 9.60 -16.60 15.68
CA VAL A 214 10.10 -16.24 14.33
C VAL A 214 10.02 -14.76 14.02
N HIS A 215 9.62 -13.92 14.99
CA HIS A 215 9.35 -12.50 14.78
C HIS A 215 8.40 -12.27 13.58
N LEU A 216 7.27 -12.97 13.61
CA LEU A 216 6.31 -13.00 12.50
C LEU A 216 5.65 -11.63 12.30
N SER A 217 5.81 -11.08 11.09
CA SER A 217 5.17 -9.85 10.65
C SER A 217 4.40 -10.06 9.34
N ALA A 218 3.50 -9.14 9.03
CA ALA A 218 2.70 -9.16 7.81
C ALA A 218 2.90 -7.89 7.01
N VAL A 219 3.26 -8.03 5.73
CA VAL A 219 3.11 -6.97 4.73
C VAL A 219 1.75 -7.12 4.07
N ASN A 220 0.73 -6.70 4.81
CA ASN A 220 -0.67 -6.79 4.39
C ASN A 220 -1.20 -5.47 3.80
N SER A 221 -2.42 -5.48 3.26
CA SER A 221 -3.07 -4.31 2.65
C SER A 221 -3.42 -3.20 3.61
N ILE A 222 -3.31 -3.43 4.93
CA ILE A 222 -3.73 -2.50 5.97
C ILE A 222 -2.56 -1.76 6.63
N ASN A 223 -1.31 -2.10 6.30
CA ASN A 223 -0.15 -1.38 6.81
C ASN A 223 -0.24 0.11 6.46
N TRP A 224 -0.09 0.98 7.46
CA TRP A 224 -0.28 2.43 7.30
C TRP A 224 0.71 3.06 6.31
N ALA A 225 1.98 2.61 6.29
CA ALA A 225 2.99 3.15 5.39
C ALA A 225 2.65 2.90 3.91
N ARG A 226 1.89 1.82 3.61
CA ARG A 226 1.36 1.61 2.25
C ARG A 226 0.38 2.67 1.84
N ILE A 227 -0.48 3.12 2.75
CA ILE A 227 -1.46 4.19 2.48
C ILE A 227 -0.71 5.51 2.27
N VAL A 228 0.24 5.84 3.16
CA VAL A 228 1.04 7.07 3.07
C VAL A 228 1.76 7.19 1.73
N ALA A 229 2.42 6.12 1.27
CA ALA A 229 3.09 6.10 -0.02
C ALA A 229 2.13 6.34 -1.20
N GLN A 230 0.88 5.86 -1.08
CA GLN A 230 -0.16 6.03 -2.10
C GLN A 230 -0.72 7.45 -2.17
N ILE A 231 -0.61 8.25 -1.11
CA ILE A 231 -1.05 9.66 -1.12
C ILE A 231 -0.30 10.45 -2.21
N VAL A 232 0.98 10.14 -2.40
CA VAL A 232 1.90 10.87 -3.28
C VAL A 232 1.34 10.99 -4.70
N TYR A 233 0.87 9.90 -5.30
CA TYR A 233 0.42 9.96 -6.69
C TYR A 233 -0.88 10.74 -6.88
N TYR A 234 -1.67 10.99 -5.82
CA TYR A 234 -2.81 11.90 -5.89
C TYR A 234 -2.34 13.36 -5.98
N PHE A 235 -1.37 13.75 -5.13
CA PHE A 235 -0.74 15.06 -5.23
C PHE A 235 -0.05 15.24 -6.58
N TRP A 236 0.74 14.24 -7.00
CA TRP A 236 1.42 14.25 -8.29
C TRP A 236 0.43 14.46 -9.45
N ALA A 237 -0.59 13.61 -9.54
CA ALA A 237 -1.56 13.69 -10.63
C ALA A 237 -2.33 15.01 -10.62
N ALA A 238 -2.71 15.51 -9.45
CA ALA A 238 -3.39 16.78 -9.32
C ALA A 238 -2.50 17.95 -9.76
N LEU A 239 -1.25 18.03 -9.28
CA LEU A 239 -0.31 19.09 -9.64
C LEU A 239 -0.08 19.15 -11.16
N GLN A 240 0.09 17.99 -11.80
CA GLN A 240 0.30 17.87 -13.24
C GLN A 240 -0.88 18.35 -14.11
N VAL A 241 -2.09 18.43 -13.55
CA VAL A 241 -3.30 18.92 -14.27
C VAL A 241 -3.82 20.27 -13.76
N GLY A 242 -3.04 20.99 -12.93
CA GLY A 242 -3.45 22.28 -12.35
C GLY A 242 -4.47 22.15 -11.22
N GLY A 243 -4.45 21.02 -10.52
CA GLY A 243 -5.39 20.62 -9.48
C GLY A 243 -5.32 21.41 -8.18
N THR A 244 -4.34 22.31 -8.04
CA THR A 244 -4.23 23.27 -6.91
C THR A 244 -5.25 24.40 -7.02
N ASP A 245 -5.56 24.85 -8.24
CA ASP A 245 -6.49 25.95 -8.47
C ASP A 245 -7.91 25.45 -8.80
N LYS A 246 -8.01 24.24 -9.34
CA LYS A 246 -9.26 23.63 -9.77
C LYS A 246 -9.40 22.23 -9.18
N PRO A 247 -10.49 21.93 -8.45
CA PRO A 247 -10.68 20.61 -7.88
C PRO A 247 -10.68 19.47 -8.92
N VAL A 248 -9.88 18.43 -8.65
CA VAL A 248 -9.77 17.23 -9.50
C VAL A 248 -10.68 16.12 -8.96
N SER A 249 -11.19 15.25 -9.84
CA SER A 249 -11.90 14.03 -9.43
C SER A 249 -11.08 12.81 -9.81
N PHE A 250 -11.09 11.78 -8.96
CA PHE A 250 -10.37 10.54 -9.20
C PHE A 250 -11.36 9.37 -9.25
N ALA A 251 -11.22 8.51 -10.26
CA ALA A 251 -11.94 7.25 -10.35
C ALA A 251 -10.95 6.09 -10.10
N VAL A 252 -11.25 5.27 -9.11
CA VAL A 252 -10.31 4.29 -8.56
C VAL A 252 -10.93 2.89 -8.61
N PRO A 253 -10.39 1.97 -9.43
CA PRO A 253 -10.72 0.55 -9.34
C PRO A 253 -10.33 0.03 -7.94
N THR A 254 -11.33 -0.37 -7.16
CA THR A 254 -11.19 -0.55 -5.72
C THR A 254 -11.57 -1.96 -5.30
N GLY A 255 -10.62 -2.64 -4.65
CA GLY A 255 -10.86 -3.81 -3.81
C GLY A 255 -10.85 -3.40 -2.33
N ASN A 256 -9.71 -3.60 -1.65
CA ASN A 256 -9.52 -3.37 -0.21
C ASN A 256 -9.52 -1.90 0.29
N PHE A 257 -10.10 -0.94 -0.44
CA PHE A 257 -10.20 0.50 -0.12
C PHE A 257 -8.90 1.32 0.03
N GLY A 258 -7.73 0.71 0.20
CA GLY A 258 -6.50 1.45 0.56
C GLY A 258 -6.11 2.55 -0.43
N ASN A 259 -6.23 2.28 -1.75
CA ASN A 259 -5.90 3.26 -2.79
C ASN A 259 -6.83 4.49 -2.72
N VAL A 260 -8.15 4.28 -2.76
CA VAL A 260 -9.11 5.40 -2.70
C VAL A 260 -9.07 6.12 -1.35
N PHE A 261 -8.78 5.40 -0.27
CA PHE A 261 -8.56 6.00 1.05
C PHE A 261 -7.32 6.90 1.08
N ALA A 262 -6.24 6.56 0.37
CA ALA A 262 -5.10 7.47 0.21
C ALA A 262 -5.49 8.77 -0.53
N GLY A 263 -6.43 8.70 -1.48
CA GLY A 263 -7.04 9.88 -2.09
C GLY A 263 -7.83 10.73 -1.08
N TYR A 264 -8.55 10.07 -0.16
CA TYR A 264 -9.20 10.77 0.95
C TYR A 264 -8.18 11.39 1.91
N CYS A 265 -7.07 10.72 2.20
CA CYS A 265 -5.96 11.31 2.96
C CYS A 265 -5.41 12.55 2.27
N ALA A 266 -5.20 12.53 0.94
CA ALA A 266 -4.76 13.70 0.19
C ALA A 266 -5.76 14.88 0.32
N TYR A 267 -7.07 14.60 0.25
CA TYR A 267 -8.12 15.58 0.52
C TYR A 267 -8.02 16.16 1.95
N LYS A 268 -7.82 15.30 2.97
CA LYS A 268 -7.63 15.73 4.36
C LYS A 268 -6.37 16.59 4.56
N MET A 269 -5.35 16.36 3.74
CA MET A 269 -4.13 17.16 3.70
C MET A 269 -4.28 18.50 2.96
N GLY A 270 -5.44 18.79 2.38
CA GLY A 270 -5.74 20.07 1.75
C GLY A 270 -5.78 20.05 0.22
N LEU A 271 -5.52 18.89 -0.41
CA LEU A 271 -5.58 18.78 -1.86
C LEU A 271 -7.02 19.02 -2.37
N PRO A 272 -7.26 19.94 -3.32
CA PRO A 272 -8.59 20.19 -3.85
C PRO A 272 -9.13 18.97 -4.64
N ILE A 273 -9.93 18.14 -3.98
CA ILE A 273 -10.58 16.98 -4.59
C ILE A 273 -12.09 17.20 -4.60
N LYS A 274 -12.71 17.05 -5.78
CA LYS A 274 -14.16 17.20 -5.97
C LYS A 274 -14.91 15.89 -5.71
N LYS A 275 -14.42 14.76 -6.23
CA LYS A 275 -15.01 13.44 -6.05
C LYS A 275 -13.92 12.36 -6.00
N LEU A 276 -14.13 11.38 -5.13
CA LEU A 276 -13.46 10.09 -5.14
C LEU A 276 -14.51 9.05 -5.57
N ILE A 277 -14.34 8.48 -6.76
CA ILE A 277 -15.28 7.53 -7.35
C ILE A 277 -14.73 6.11 -7.14
N VAL A 278 -15.51 5.29 -6.45
CA VAL A 278 -15.15 3.90 -6.13
C VAL A 278 -15.68 3.00 -7.23
N GLY A 279 -14.79 2.44 -8.06
CA GLY A 279 -15.14 1.47 -9.09
C GLY A 279 -14.99 0.04 -8.58
N ALA A 280 -16.09 -0.71 -8.45
CA ALA A 280 -16.08 -2.13 -8.12
C ALA A 280 -16.34 -3.00 -9.37
N ASN A 281 -15.94 -4.27 -9.32
CA ASN A 281 -16.39 -5.28 -10.30
C ASN A 281 -17.70 -5.93 -9.81
N SER A 282 -18.04 -7.15 -10.26
CA SER A 282 -19.25 -7.83 -9.79
C SER A 282 -19.25 -8.16 -8.29
N ASN A 283 -18.09 -8.10 -7.62
CA ASN A 283 -17.95 -8.17 -6.17
C ASN A 283 -18.19 -6.77 -5.58
N ASP A 284 -19.46 -6.38 -5.53
CA ASP A 284 -19.94 -5.00 -5.45
C ASP A 284 -20.26 -4.50 -4.02
N ILE A 285 -19.64 -5.08 -2.98
CA ILE A 285 -19.95 -4.75 -1.57
C ILE A 285 -19.85 -3.24 -1.28
N LEU A 286 -18.86 -2.56 -1.86
CA LEU A 286 -18.68 -1.12 -1.71
C LEU A 286 -19.76 -0.32 -2.43
N SER A 287 -20.10 -0.70 -3.67
CA SER A 287 -21.17 -0.03 -4.43
C SER A 287 -22.51 -0.13 -3.69
N ARG A 288 -22.88 -1.33 -3.24
CA ARG A 288 -24.09 -1.53 -2.43
C ARG A 288 -24.07 -0.75 -1.12
N PHE A 289 -22.93 -0.65 -0.47
CA PHE A 289 -22.78 0.17 0.72
C PHE A 289 -23.03 1.65 0.42
N PHE A 290 -22.42 2.22 -0.64
CA PHE A 290 -22.65 3.62 -0.99
C PHE A 290 -24.09 3.92 -1.43
N ASP A 291 -24.77 2.94 -2.01
CA ASP A 291 -26.18 3.08 -2.43
C ASP A 291 -27.18 2.96 -1.26
N SER A 292 -26.90 2.09 -0.29
CA SER A 292 -27.89 1.68 0.74
C SER A 292 -27.46 1.87 2.19
N GLY A 293 -26.20 2.20 2.45
CA GLY A 293 -25.59 2.23 3.78
C GLY A 293 -25.35 0.85 4.41
N THR A 294 -25.68 -0.24 3.71
CA THR A 294 -25.59 -1.60 4.26
C THR A 294 -24.35 -2.33 3.75
N MET A 295 -23.46 -2.72 4.66
CA MET A 295 -22.31 -3.56 4.35
C MET A 295 -22.64 -5.05 4.56
N GLU A 296 -23.18 -5.69 3.53
CA GLU A 296 -23.56 -7.10 3.56
C GLU A 296 -22.60 -7.94 2.72
N MET A 297 -22.00 -8.97 3.33
CA MET A 297 -21.18 -9.95 2.64
C MET A 297 -22.02 -10.86 1.76
N LYS A 298 -21.56 -11.09 0.54
CA LYS A 298 -22.07 -12.10 -0.39
C LYS A 298 -20.96 -13.07 -0.76
N GLY A 299 -21.24 -14.07 -1.60
CA GLY A 299 -20.19 -14.93 -2.15
C GLY A 299 -19.22 -14.14 -3.04
N VAL A 300 -17.99 -14.63 -3.17
CA VAL A 300 -17.00 -14.07 -4.11
C VAL A 300 -17.19 -14.73 -5.47
N HIS A 301 -17.28 -13.92 -6.52
CA HIS A 301 -17.40 -14.37 -7.89
C HIS A 301 -16.08 -14.08 -8.63
N PRO A 302 -15.42 -15.09 -9.22
CA PRO A 302 -14.23 -14.86 -10.04
C PRO A 302 -14.53 -13.92 -11.22
N THR A 303 -13.68 -12.93 -11.43
CA THR A 303 -13.81 -11.96 -12.53
C THR A 303 -12.53 -11.84 -13.37
N ILE A 304 -12.60 -10.99 -14.41
CA ILE A 304 -11.42 -10.58 -15.19
C ILE A 304 -10.50 -9.60 -14.43
N SER A 305 -10.93 -9.08 -13.28
CA SER A 305 -10.16 -8.19 -12.41
C SER A 305 -9.94 -8.82 -11.03
N PRO A 306 -9.22 -9.95 -10.93
CA PRO A 306 -9.15 -10.78 -9.72
C PRO A 306 -8.54 -10.07 -8.50
N SER A 307 -7.72 -9.03 -8.71
CA SER A 307 -7.20 -8.16 -7.64
C SER A 307 -8.29 -7.37 -6.89
N MET A 308 -9.52 -7.34 -7.43
CA MET A 308 -10.69 -6.66 -6.86
C MET A 308 -11.77 -7.64 -6.37
N ASP A 309 -11.56 -8.96 -6.52
CA ASP A 309 -12.51 -9.99 -6.08
C ASP A 309 -12.45 -10.14 -4.55
N ILE A 310 -13.17 -9.26 -3.85
CA ILE A 310 -13.18 -9.16 -2.39
C ILE A 310 -14.55 -9.44 -1.79
N GLN A 311 -14.56 -10.05 -0.60
CA GLN A 311 -15.77 -10.19 0.22
C GLN A 311 -15.92 -9.06 1.25
N VAL A 312 -14.79 -8.58 1.78
CA VAL A 312 -14.70 -7.49 2.75
C VAL A 312 -13.59 -6.57 2.32
N SER A 313 -13.84 -5.26 2.41
CA SER A 313 -12.86 -4.25 2.03
C SER A 313 -12.05 -3.82 3.25
N SER A 314 -10.81 -4.31 3.38
CA SER A 314 -10.08 -4.25 4.65
C SER A 314 -9.82 -2.83 5.18
N ASN A 315 -9.56 -1.85 4.31
CA ASN A 315 -9.29 -0.47 4.75
C ASN A 315 -10.56 0.39 4.86
N PHE A 316 -11.75 -0.17 4.63
CA PHE A 316 -13.01 0.59 4.76
C PHE A 316 -13.33 0.96 6.22
N GLU A 317 -12.69 0.29 7.20
CA GLU A 317 -12.77 0.65 8.61
C GLU A 317 -12.11 2.01 8.93
N ARG A 318 -11.14 2.47 8.12
CA ARG A 318 -10.47 3.77 8.30
C ARG A 318 -11.32 4.93 7.78
#